data_AF-A0A4Z1D332-F1
#
_entry.id   AF-A0A4Z1D332-F1
#
_cell.length_a   1.000
_cell.length_b   1.000
_cell.length_c   1.000
_cell.angle_alpha   90.00
_cell.angle_beta   90.00
_cell.angle_gamma   90.00
#
_symmetry.space_group_name_H-M   'P 1'
#
loop_
_entity.id
_entity.type
_entity.pdbx_description
1 polymer ?
#
loop_
_entity_poly.entity_id
_entity_poly.type
_entity_poly.pdbx_seq_one_letter_code
_entity_poly.pdbx_strand_id
1 'polypeptide(L)'
;MILVVTVQSPGKTPSRKQRLQEKQRRQLAVVDTVDKAEVKVRKAEAELAVAVVEAVEVFGDEDAASQGLDMPVETIRRFIDLAVTTRAAADEDGAQLP
;
A
#
# COMPACT_ATOMS: atom_id res chain seq x y z
N MET A 1 -21.06 -15.43 22.71
CA MET A 1 -20.76 -14.10 23.30
C MET A 1 -19.46 -14.21 24.07
N ILE A 2 -18.38 -13.59 23.60
CA ILE A 2 -17.09 -13.59 24.31
C ILE A 2 -17.05 -12.35 25.21
N LEU A 3 -17.12 -12.56 26.52
CA LEU A 3 -17.10 -11.53 27.54
C LEU A 3 -15.66 -11.01 27.71
N VAL A 4 -15.35 -9.86 27.11
CA VAL A 4 -14.08 -9.16 27.31
C VAL A 4 -14.12 -8.49 28.69
N VAL A 5 -13.66 -9.20 29.73
CA VAL A 5 -13.52 -8.66 31.07
C VAL A 5 -12.32 -7.71 31.10
N THR A 6 -12.55 -6.41 30.90
CA THR A 6 -11.56 -5.38 31.19
C THR A 6 -11.47 -5.23 32.71
N VAL A 7 -10.56 -5.98 33.33
CA VAL A 7 -10.19 -5.76 34.74
C VAL A 7 -9.41 -4.44 34.83
N GLN A 8 -10.15 -3.33 34.91
CA GLN A 8 -9.65 -2.07 35.41
C GLN A 8 -9.55 -2.19 36.93
N SER A 9 -8.41 -2.67 37.43
CA SER A 9 -8.04 -2.52 38.84
C SER A 9 -7.24 -1.22 39.00
N PRO A 10 -7.78 -0.15 39.59
CA PRO A 10 -7.21 1.20 39.53
C PRO A 10 -6.03 1.42 40.51
N GLY A 11 -5.31 0.39 40.92
CA GLY A 11 -4.28 0.52 41.96
C GLY A 11 -3.20 -0.56 42.02
N LYS A 12 -3.05 -1.41 40.99
CA LYS A 12 -2.00 -2.44 40.95
C LYS A 12 -1.10 -2.21 39.74
N THR A 13 0.20 -2.09 39.99
CA THR A 13 1.25 -2.12 38.98
C THR A 13 0.97 -3.28 38.02
N PRO A 14 0.93 -3.03 36.70
CA PRO A 14 0.45 -4.03 35.74
C PRO A 14 1.28 -5.32 35.87
N SER A 15 0.57 -6.45 35.93
CA SER A 15 1.17 -7.77 36.11
C SER A 15 2.19 -8.04 35.01
N ARG A 16 3.22 -8.84 35.30
CA ARG A 16 4.26 -9.25 34.33
C ARG A 16 3.65 -9.80 33.03
N LYS A 17 2.49 -10.46 33.11
CA LYS A 17 1.71 -10.94 31.95
C LYS A 17 1.05 -9.81 31.15
N GLN A 18 0.47 -8.80 31.82
CA GLN A 18 -0.13 -7.63 31.16
C GLN A 18 0.93 -6.80 30.43
N ARG A 19 2.10 -6.58 31.05
CA ARG A 19 3.23 -5.90 30.41
C ARG A 19 3.74 -6.65 29.18
N LEU A 20 3.77 -7.98 29.24
CA LEU A 20 4.18 -8.82 28.12
C LEU A 20 3.17 -8.77 26.96
N GLN A 21 1.86 -8.89 27.26
CA GLN A 21 0.79 -8.78 26.26
C GLN A 21 0.77 -7.41 25.60
N GLU A 22 0.95 -6.33 26.38
CA GLU A 22 0.99 -4.98 25.82
C GLU A 22 2.23 -4.78 24.92
N LYS A 23 3.37 -5.36 25.28
CA LYS A 23 4.57 -5.36 24.41
C LYS A 23 4.33 -6.11 23.11
N GLN A 24 3.68 -7.28 23.16
CA GLN A 24 3.30 -8.06 21.97
C GLN A 24 2.28 -7.30 21.11
N ARG A 25 1.26 -6.68 21.71
CA ARG A 25 0.25 -5.87 21.01
C ARG A 25 0.89 -4.68 20.30
N ARG A 26 1.83 -4.00 20.94
CA ARG A 26 2.56 -2.88 20.33
C ARG A 26 3.43 -3.34 19.16
N GLN A 27 4.11 -4.48 19.28
CA GLN A 27 4.90 -5.04 18.17
C GLN A 27 4.03 -5.42 16.97
N LEU A 28 2.91 -6.12 17.21
CA LEU A 28 1.97 -6.49 16.15
C LEU A 28 1.38 -5.25 15.46
N ALA A 29 1.02 -4.22 16.24
CA ALA A 29 0.48 -2.98 15.70
C ALA A 29 1.46 -2.24 14.78
N VAL A 30 2.78 -2.28 15.05
CA VAL A 30 3.76 -1.65 14.16
C VAL A 30 3.83 -2.39 12.82
N VAL A 31 3.85 -3.73 12.84
CA VAL A 31 3.86 -4.54 11.62
C VAL A 31 2.60 -4.27 10.79
N ASP A 32 1.42 -4.31 11.41
CA ASP A 32 0.15 -4.00 10.73
C ASP A 32 0.15 -2.60 10.12
N THR A 33 0.78 -1.61 10.76
CA THR A 33 0.86 -0.24 10.21
C THR A 33 1.80 -0.15 9.01
N VAL A 34 2.91 -0.88 9.03
CA VAL A 34 3.85 -0.95 7.90
C VAL A 34 3.20 -1.66 6.72
N ASP A 35 2.58 -2.82 6.95
CA ASP A 35 1.87 -3.56 5.89
C ASP A 35 0.77 -2.70 5.24
N LYS A 36 -0.02 -1.99 6.05
CA LYS A 36 -1.03 -1.04 5.52
C LYS A 36 -0.42 0.11 4.76
N ALA A 37 0.75 0.61 5.17
CA ALA A 37 1.44 1.67 4.46
C ALA A 37 1.97 1.14 3.11
N GLU A 38 2.56 -0.06 3.08
CA GLU A 38 3.04 -0.70 1.85
C GLU A 38 1.91 -0.91 0.84
N VAL A 39 0.74 -1.39 1.29
CA VAL A 39 -0.43 -1.55 0.42
C VAL A 39 -0.86 -0.20 -0.18
N LYS A 40 -0.86 0.87 0.62
CA LYS A 40 -1.18 2.21 0.12
C LYS A 40 -0.15 2.73 -0.87
N VAL A 41 1.13 2.48 -0.64
CA VAL A 41 2.21 2.86 -1.56
C VAL A 41 2.04 2.14 -2.88
N ARG A 42 1.85 0.81 -2.88
CA ARG A 42 1.62 0.05 -4.12
C ARG A 42 0.40 0.54 -4.89
N LYS A 43 -0.68 0.87 -4.18
CA LYS A 43 -1.88 1.44 -4.81
C LYS A 43 -1.62 2.82 -5.43
N ALA A 44 -0.95 3.71 -4.70
CA ALA A 44 -0.59 5.02 -5.21
C ALA A 44 0.37 4.93 -6.41
N GLU A 45 1.29 3.97 -6.39
CA GLU A 45 2.22 3.69 -7.48
C GLU A 45 1.49 3.18 -8.73
N ALA A 46 0.49 2.29 -8.56
CA ALA A 46 -0.37 1.84 -9.64
C ALA A 46 -1.22 2.98 -10.24
N GLU A 47 -1.81 3.84 -9.40
CA GLU A 47 -2.57 5.01 -9.84
C GLU A 47 -1.67 6.01 -10.59
N LEU A 48 -0.44 6.22 -10.10
CA LEU A 48 0.55 7.04 -10.79
C LEU A 48 0.94 6.45 -12.15
N ALA A 49 1.13 5.14 -12.23
CA ALA A 49 1.46 4.45 -13.47
C ALA A 49 0.39 4.69 -14.55
N VAL A 50 -0.90 4.61 -14.18
CA VAL A 50 -2.01 4.91 -15.09
C VAL A 50 -2.00 6.39 -15.51
N ALA A 51 -1.84 7.31 -14.57
CA ALA A 51 -1.78 8.74 -14.86
C ALA A 51 -0.61 9.09 -15.80
N VAL A 52 0.53 8.40 -15.70
CA VAL A 52 1.67 8.58 -16.61
C VAL A 52 1.34 8.09 -18.02
N VAL A 53 0.64 6.95 -18.16
CA VAL A 53 0.16 6.47 -19.47
C VAL A 53 -0.78 7.49 -20.11
N GLU A 54 -1.76 8.00 -19.35
CA GLU A 54 -2.68 9.04 -19.82
C GLU A 54 -1.93 10.32 -20.20
N ALA A 55 -0.92 10.72 -19.43
CA ALA A 55 -0.09 11.86 -19.78
C ALA A 55 0.66 11.64 -21.10
N VAL A 56 1.23 10.45 -21.34
CA VAL A 56 1.87 10.11 -22.62
C VAL A 56 0.88 10.20 -23.79
N GLU A 57 -0.36 9.74 -23.61
CA GLU A 57 -1.41 9.89 -24.63
C GLU A 57 -1.76 11.36 -24.89
N VAL A 58 -1.79 12.21 -23.85
CA VAL A 58 -2.09 13.65 -23.96
C VAL A 58 -0.94 14.43 -24.60
N PHE A 59 0.31 14.11 -24.25
CA PHE A 59 1.51 14.76 -24.80
C PHE A 59 1.89 14.21 -26.18
N GLY A 60 1.49 12.99 -26.52
CA GLY A 60 1.61 12.35 -27.84
C GLY A 60 2.77 11.36 -27.96
N ASP A 61 3.86 11.55 -27.22
CA ASP A 61 4.99 10.63 -27.16
C ASP A 61 5.70 10.66 -25.80
N GLU A 62 6.60 9.69 -25.57
CA GLU A 62 7.34 9.54 -24.31
C GLU A 62 8.31 10.69 -24.03
N ASP A 63 8.92 11.28 -25.07
CA ASP A 63 9.92 12.35 -24.93
C ASP A 63 9.25 13.69 -24.61
N ALA A 64 8.07 13.95 -25.19
CA ALA A 64 7.22 15.10 -24.91
C ALA A 64 6.63 14.99 -23.49
N ALA A 65 6.18 13.80 -23.09
CA ALA A 65 5.74 13.55 -21.72
C ALA A 65 6.88 13.68 -20.71
N SER A 66 8.09 13.24 -21.06
CA SER A 66 9.30 13.40 -20.23
C SER A 66 9.56 14.86 -19.90
N GLN A 67 9.46 15.73 -20.91
CA GLN A 67 9.60 17.17 -20.71
C GLN A 67 8.41 17.78 -19.95
N GLY A 68 7.18 17.36 -20.26
CA GLY A 68 5.95 17.87 -19.65
C GLY A 68 5.79 17.51 -18.18
N LEU A 69 6.28 16.33 -17.78
CA LEU A 69 6.24 15.83 -16.41
C LEU A 69 7.51 16.12 -15.61
N ASP A 70 8.56 16.67 -16.24
CA ASP A 70 9.90 16.84 -15.66
C ASP A 70 10.44 15.52 -15.07
N MET A 71 10.32 14.45 -15.85
CA MET A 71 10.76 13.10 -15.48
C MET A 71 11.69 12.52 -16.54
N PRO A 72 12.70 11.71 -16.18
CA PRO A 72 13.48 10.96 -17.15
C PRO A 72 12.60 10.03 -17.99
N VAL A 73 12.92 9.89 -19.28
CA VAL A 73 12.18 9.00 -20.19
C VAL A 73 12.20 7.54 -19.72
N GLU A 74 13.28 7.12 -19.06
CA GLU A 74 13.39 5.78 -18.47
C GLU A 74 12.39 5.58 -17.32
N THR A 75 12.09 6.65 -16.58
CA THR A 75 11.08 6.62 -15.50
C THR A 75 9.68 6.47 -16.10
N ILE A 76 9.39 7.16 -17.20
CA ILE A 76 8.11 7.04 -17.92
C ILE A 76 7.93 5.61 -18.42
N ARG A 77 8.92 5.04 -19.10
CA ARG A 77 8.86 3.65 -19.59
C ARG A 77 8.59 2.65 -18.47
N ARG A 78 9.24 2.81 -17.32
CA ARG A 78 9.00 1.96 -16.14
C ARG A 78 7.56 2.05 -15.65
N PHE A 79 6.96 3.24 -15.64
CA PHE A 79 5.56 3.41 -15.27
C PHE A 79 4.61 2.80 -16.30
N ILE A 80 4.92 2.88 -17.60
CA ILE A 80 4.14 2.21 -18.65
C ILE A 80 4.18 0.69 -18.45
N ASP A 81 5.36 0.10 -18.27
CA ASP A 81 5.54 -1.34 -18.01
C ASP A 81 4.79 -1.78 -16.73
N LEU A 82 4.85 -0.95 -15.69
CA LEU A 82 4.13 -1.18 -14.44
C LEU A 82 2.61 -1.14 -14.63
N ALA A 83 2.08 -0.21 -15.41
CA ALA A 83 0.65 -0.12 -15.71
C ALA A 83 0.17 -1.37 -16.47
N VAL A 84 0.94 -1.85 -17.45
CA VAL A 84 0.64 -3.09 -18.18
C VAL A 84 0.62 -4.30 -17.24
N THR A 85 1.63 -4.42 -16.38
CA THR A 85 1.73 -5.52 -15.42
C THR A 85 0.61 -5.49 -14.39
N THR A 86 0.26 -4.29 -13.89
CA THR A 86 -0.82 -4.10 -12.91
C THR A 86 -2.17 -4.46 -13.51
N ARG A 87 -2.42 -4.09 -14.78
CA ARG A 87 -3.65 -4.47 -15.49
C ARG A 87 -3.74 -5.99 -15.66
N ALA A 88 -2.65 -6.64 -16.07
CA ALA A 88 -2.61 -8.10 -16.18
C ALA A 88 -2.88 -8.79 -14.83
N ALA A 89 -2.31 -8.28 -13.74
CA ALA A 89 -2.57 -8.82 -12.39
C ALA A 89 -4.03 -8.62 -11.94
N ALA A 90 -4.66 -7.49 -12.30
CA ALA A 90 -6.07 -7.25 -12.00
C ALA A 90 -7.02 -8.17 -12.78
N ASP A 91 -6.65 -8.53 -14.02
CA ASP A 91 -7.41 -9.47 -14.84
C ASP A 91 -7.35 -10.91 -14.27
N GLU A 92 -6.22 -11.30 -13.67
CA GLU A 92 -6.09 -12.61 -12.99
C GLU A 92 -6.82 -12.67 -11.65
N ASP A 93 -6.79 -11.59 -10.85
CA ASP A 93 -7.51 -11.52 -9.57
C ASP A 93 -9.03 -11.41 -9.80
N GLY A 94 -9.46 -10.82 -10.92
CA GLY A 94 -10.85 -10.76 -11.36
C GLY A 94 -11.41 -12.06 -11.96
N ALA A 95 -10.54 -12.99 -12.36
CA ALA A 95 -10.93 -14.32 -12.87
C ALA A 95 -11.19 -15.35 -11.74
N GLN A 96 -10.91 -14.99 -10.48
CA GLN A 96 -11.10 -15.86 -9.33
C GLN A 96 -12.42 -15.54 -8.61
N LEU A 97 -13.58 -15.81 -9.23
CA LEU A 97 -14.91 -16.05 -8.60
C LEU A 97 -16.00 -16.20 -9.69
N PRO A 98 -16.93 -17.18 -9.64
CA PRO A 98 -17.01 -18.44 -8.89
C PRO A 98 -16.57 -19.69 -9.69
#